data_AF-A0A540R933-F1
#
_entry.id   AF-A0A540R933-F1
#
_cell.length_a   1.000
_cell.length_b   1.000
_cell.length_c   1.000
_cell.angle_alpha   90.00
_cell.angle_beta   90.00
_cell.angle_gamma   90.00
#
_symmetry.space_group_name_H-M   'P 1'
#
loop_
_entity.id
_entity.type
_entity.pdbx_description
1 polymer ?
#
loop_
_entity_poly.entity_id
_entity_poly.type
_entity_poly.pdbx_seq_one_letter_code
_entity_poly.pdbx_strand_id
1 'polypeptide(L)'
;MSNGFGFSFPNNNGDDDDDNNRRGDNPFGAFGFGGPGAGGLGDMLNQFGQMLSGMGSSMNNPENSGPVNFEMAQRIARQQLGTTAKPSDADVRAVEEAVRLAELWLDDATALPTAGGRVAAWSSEDWLENTMPIWQRLVTPVAEHMNEAQLESMPEEAREMMGPMANMMRQMSGMNTGMQLGGSLAELAKSAITGADFGLPVSPAGVTALLPKNIEAISRDLTVPAQEILVYIAAREAARQRLFTHVPWLVERVVSAVEEYAVGLVIDTSHIEEATRELNLESGDPQAIQDAMAKLQGMDLTPRITSRNASATTRLETLLALVEGWVDVVVTEALTERIPSVATMNSAWARRIASGGSAEHALSKVVGIEIGAPQIAKAAELWRRSTIAVGSTKRDTAWDHPDFLPTAENIENPAEFIDTLLDDAPADDFEAEFAKLEEMLRGEGGAEEKDKDPEDDE
;
A
#
# COMPACT_ATOMS: atom_id res chain seq x y z
N MET A 1 -30.28 -35.81 -18.04
CA MET A 1 -31.29 -35.19 -17.16
C MET A 1 -30.66 -33.90 -16.64
N SER A 2 -31.03 -32.78 -17.27
CA SER A 2 -30.49 -31.46 -17.00
C SER A 2 -31.51 -30.71 -16.16
N ASN A 3 -31.17 -30.39 -14.91
CA ASN A 3 -31.95 -29.48 -14.08
C ASN A 3 -31.28 -28.11 -14.12
N GLY A 4 -31.76 -27.27 -15.03
CA GLY A 4 -31.45 -25.85 -15.07
C GLY A 4 -32.16 -25.13 -13.93
N PHE A 5 -31.39 -24.42 -13.11
CA PHE A 5 -31.89 -23.40 -12.20
C PHE A 5 -32.01 -22.09 -12.98
N GLY A 6 -33.23 -21.56 -13.06
CA GLY A 6 -33.55 -20.31 -13.75
C GLY A 6 -33.58 -19.13 -12.78
N PHE A 7 -32.92 -18.04 -13.16
CA PHE A 7 -33.08 -16.73 -12.53
C PHE A 7 -33.90 -15.82 -13.47
N SER A 8 -34.88 -15.13 -12.90
CA SER A 8 -35.79 -14.21 -13.60
C SER A 8 -35.31 -12.77 -13.39
N PHE A 9 -35.16 -12.01 -14.47
CA PHE A 9 -34.99 -10.55 -14.46
C PHE A 9 -36.26 -9.88 -15.00
N PRO A 10 -36.74 -8.75 -14.44
CA PRO A 10 -37.84 -8.01 -15.03
C PRO A 10 -37.31 -7.17 -16.20
N ASN A 11 -37.77 -7.51 -17.40
CA ASN A 11 -37.64 -6.69 -18.60
C ASN A 11 -38.88 -5.79 -18.64
N ASN A 12 -38.71 -4.47 -18.66
CA ASN A 12 -39.82 -3.53 -18.84
C ASN A 12 -39.57 -2.68 -20.09
N ASN A 13 -40.27 -3.02 -21.17
CA ASN A 13 -40.50 -2.18 -22.34
C ASN A 13 -42.00 -1.99 -22.47
N GLY A 14 -42.44 -0.74 -22.63
CA GLY A 14 -43.83 -0.39 -22.88
C GLY A 14 -44.02 1.12 -22.79
N ASP A 15 -43.73 1.80 -23.90
CA ASP A 15 -44.22 3.15 -24.21
C ASP A 15 -45.75 3.12 -24.37
N ASP A 16 -46.44 4.16 -23.89
CA ASP A 16 -47.33 4.99 -24.72
C ASP A 16 -47.92 6.16 -23.91
N ASP A 17 -48.03 7.28 -24.62
CA ASP A 17 -48.34 8.66 -24.24
C ASP A 17 -49.75 8.89 -23.64
N ASP A 18 -49.87 9.92 -22.79
CA ASP A 18 -50.82 11.01 -23.05
C ASP A 18 -50.59 12.27 -22.18
N ASP A 19 -50.55 13.41 -22.87
CA ASP A 19 -50.39 14.77 -22.40
C ASP A 19 -51.59 15.30 -21.58
N ASN A 20 -51.35 16.01 -20.47
CA ASN A 20 -51.45 17.47 -20.42
C ASN A 20 -51.46 18.06 -18.98
N ASN A 21 -50.46 18.92 -18.76
CA ASN A 21 -50.61 20.27 -18.20
C ASN A 21 -50.78 20.42 -16.68
N ARG A 22 -49.70 20.83 -16.00
CA ARG A 22 -49.65 22.16 -15.34
C ARG A 22 -48.28 22.45 -14.71
N ARG A 23 -47.70 23.55 -15.21
CA ARG A 23 -46.87 24.56 -14.53
C ARG A 23 -45.50 24.09 -14.03
N GLY A 24 -44.49 24.71 -14.64
CA GLY A 24 -43.09 24.39 -14.44
C GLY A 24 -42.54 24.86 -13.10
N ASP A 25 -41.77 23.97 -12.51
CA ASP A 25 -40.81 24.27 -11.46
C ASP A 25 -39.42 24.32 -12.09
N ASN A 26 -38.83 25.51 -12.10
CA ASN A 26 -37.43 25.72 -12.43
C ASN A 26 -36.58 25.30 -11.21
N PRO A 27 -35.75 24.25 -11.29
CA PRO A 27 -34.88 23.82 -10.19
C PRO A 27 -33.69 24.75 -9.93
N PHE A 28 -33.53 25.81 -10.74
CA PHE A 28 -32.56 26.89 -10.55
C PHE A 28 -33.09 28.08 -9.73
N GLY A 29 -34.31 28.00 -9.18
CA GLY A 29 -34.90 29.03 -8.31
C GLY A 29 -34.40 29.01 -6.84
N ALA A 30 -33.58 28.02 -6.45
CA ALA A 30 -33.15 27.86 -5.06
C ALA A 30 -31.99 28.78 -4.62
N PHE A 31 -31.46 29.63 -5.51
CA PHE A 31 -30.46 30.67 -5.20
C PHE A 31 -31.10 32.08 -5.10
N GLY A 32 -32.29 32.16 -4.50
CA GLY A 32 -32.97 33.41 -4.19
C GLY A 32 -32.29 34.17 -3.05
N PHE A 33 -31.33 35.02 -3.39
CA PHE A 33 -30.96 36.19 -2.58
C PHE A 33 -32.19 37.12 -2.49
N GLY A 34 -32.97 37.04 -1.41
CA GLY A 34 -34.00 38.05 -1.12
C GLY A 34 -35.25 37.54 -0.41
N GLY A 35 -35.22 37.55 0.93
CA GLY A 35 -36.40 37.56 1.79
C GLY A 35 -36.05 38.22 3.12
N PRO A 36 -36.76 39.29 3.54
CA PRO A 36 -36.44 40.02 4.77
C PRO A 36 -37.01 39.26 5.97
N GLY A 37 -36.26 38.27 6.44
CA GLY A 37 -36.54 37.50 7.65
C GLY A 37 -35.27 37.40 8.47
N ALA A 38 -35.32 37.90 9.70
CA ALA A 38 -34.16 38.06 10.57
C ALA A 38 -33.56 36.70 10.99
N GLY A 39 -32.62 36.19 10.19
CA GLY A 39 -31.54 35.34 10.69
C GLY A 39 -30.63 36.24 11.53
N GLY A 40 -30.96 36.36 12.81
CA GLY A 40 -30.28 37.27 13.72
C GLY A 40 -28.78 36.99 13.74
N LEU A 41 -27.99 38.05 13.97
CA LEU A 41 -26.55 37.94 14.17
C LEU A 41 -26.19 36.85 15.19
N GLY A 42 -27.09 36.54 16.15
CA GLY A 42 -26.96 35.46 17.12
C GLY A 42 -27.10 34.03 16.56
N ASP A 43 -27.83 33.83 15.46
CA ASP A 43 -27.93 32.51 14.81
C ASP A 43 -26.68 32.22 13.96
N MET A 44 -26.16 33.26 13.31
CA MET A 44 -24.84 33.24 12.69
C MET A 44 -23.72 33.10 13.73
N LEU A 45 -23.84 33.73 14.91
CA LEU A 45 -22.90 33.60 16.01
C LEU A 45 -22.98 32.21 16.68
N ASN A 46 -24.15 31.59 16.71
CA ASN A 46 -24.31 30.21 17.19
C ASN A 46 -23.77 29.21 16.18
N GLN A 47 -23.98 29.41 14.88
CA GLN A 47 -23.39 28.58 13.84
C GLN A 47 -21.86 28.73 13.82
N PHE A 48 -21.36 29.97 13.95
CA PHE A 48 -19.94 30.26 14.12
C PHE A 48 -19.40 29.69 15.44
N GLY A 49 -20.18 29.74 16.52
CA GLY A 49 -19.83 29.18 17.82
C GLY A 49 -19.78 27.66 17.82
N GLN A 50 -20.68 26.98 17.10
CA GLN A 50 -20.64 25.53 16.89
C GLN A 50 -19.47 25.12 15.99
N MET A 51 -19.17 25.91 14.96
CA MET A 51 -18.00 25.70 14.11
C MET A 51 -16.70 25.93 14.88
N LEU A 52 -16.61 26.97 15.72
CA LEU A 52 -15.47 27.29 16.56
C LEU A 52 -15.32 26.31 17.73
N SER A 53 -16.41 25.77 18.27
CA SER A 53 -16.41 24.74 19.30
C SER A 53 -16.02 23.36 18.73
N GLY A 54 -16.49 23.03 17.51
CA GLY A 54 -16.05 21.85 16.76
C GLY A 54 -14.57 21.94 16.36
N MET A 55 -14.11 23.13 15.99
CA MET A 55 -12.70 23.38 15.69
C MET A 55 -11.84 23.42 16.97
N GLY A 56 -12.33 24.00 18.07
CA GLY A 56 -11.63 24.08 19.35
C GLY A 56 -11.49 22.72 20.04
N SER A 57 -12.52 21.86 19.96
CA SER A 57 -12.45 20.47 20.46
C SER A 57 -11.55 19.58 19.59
N SER A 58 -11.53 19.80 18.28
CA SER A 58 -10.60 19.13 17.36
C SER A 58 -9.15 19.64 17.53
N MET A 59 -8.93 20.93 17.82
CA MET A 59 -7.62 21.53 18.05
C MET A 59 -6.98 21.14 19.39
N ASN A 60 -7.77 20.78 20.40
CA ASN A 60 -7.28 20.43 21.73
C ASN A 60 -7.20 18.92 21.97
N ASN A 61 -7.45 18.10 20.94
CA ASN A 61 -7.28 16.66 21.01
C ASN A 61 -5.81 16.29 20.74
N PRO A 62 -5.09 15.65 21.68
CA PRO A 62 -3.69 15.24 21.49
C PRO A 62 -3.47 14.38 20.23
N GLU A 63 -4.47 13.56 19.85
CA GLU A 63 -4.43 12.73 18.64
C GLU A 63 -4.45 13.55 17.34
N ASN A 64 -5.02 14.77 17.36
CA ASN A 64 -5.03 15.70 16.23
C ASN A 64 -3.79 16.63 16.20
N SER A 65 -2.87 16.44 17.15
CA SER A 65 -1.63 17.21 17.27
C SER A 65 -0.43 16.51 16.61
N GLY A 66 -0.66 15.33 16.02
CA GLY A 66 0.36 14.53 15.36
C GLY A 66 0.83 15.11 14.02
N PRO A 67 1.90 14.52 13.43
CA PRO A 67 2.44 14.91 12.13
C PRO A 67 1.41 14.79 10.98
N VAL A 68 0.35 13.99 11.18
CA VAL A 68 -0.76 13.80 10.26
C VAL A 68 -2.08 13.82 11.02
N ASN A 69 -3.07 14.56 10.53
CA ASN A 69 -4.43 14.54 11.07
C ASN A 69 -5.25 13.41 10.41
N PHE A 70 -5.21 12.20 11.00
CA PHE A 70 -5.90 11.02 10.47
C PHE A 70 -7.43 11.09 10.61
N GLU A 71 -7.96 11.80 11.61
CA GLU A 71 -9.40 12.03 11.76
C GLU A 71 -9.94 12.83 10.57
N MET A 72 -9.21 13.88 10.17
CA MET A 72 -9.51 14.66 8.99
C MET A 72 -9.36 13.83 7.72
N ALA A 73 -8.29 13.03 7.61
CA ALA A 73 -8.09 12.14 6.47
C ALA A 73 -9.28 11.20 6.27
N GLN A 74 -9.75 10.53 7.33
CA GLN A 74 -10.94 9.68 7.28
C GLN A 74 -12.19 10.44 6.87
N ARG A 75 -12.40 11.65 7.42
CA ARG A 75 -13.57 12.47 7.10
C ARG A 75 -13.59 12.88 5.63
N ILE A 76 -12.47 13.35 5.11
CA ILE A 76 -12.31 13.72 3.70
C ILE A 76 -12.50 12.49 2.81
N ALA A 77 -11.90 11.36 3.19
CA ALA A 77 -12.01 10.13 2.43
C ALA A 77 -13.47 9.67 2.31
N ARG A 78 -14.20 9.61 3.43
CA ARG A 78 -15.65 9.27 3.45
C ARG A 78 -16.48 10.26 2.64
N GLN A 79 -16.20 11.56 2.74
CA GLN A 79 -16.90 12.57 1.97
C GLN A 79 -16.71 12.37 0.45
N GLN A 80 -15.50 12.02 0.01
CA GLN A 80 -15.21 11.76 -1.40
C GLN A 80 -15.73 10.41 -1.90
N LEU A 81 -15.78 9.40 -1.03
CA LEU A 81 -16.43 8.12 -1.31
C LEU A 81 -17.94 8.29 -1.51
N GLY A 82 -18.56 9.18 -0.74
CA GLY A 82 -20.01 9.36 -0.73
C GLY A 82 -20.72 8.10 -0.24
N THR A 83 -21.94 7.87 -0.71
CA THR A 83 -22.70 6.66 -0.36
C THR A 83 -22.12 5.45 -1.08
N THR A 84 -21.49 4.55 -0.34
CA THR A 84 -21.01 3.27 -0.88
C THR A 84 -22.10 2.20 -0.77
N ALA A 85 -22.23 1.37 -1.81
CA ALA A 85 -23.17 0.26 -1.77
C ALA A 85 -22.61 -0.85 -0.87
N LYS A 86 -23.34 -1.19 0.19
CA LYS A 86 -22.96 -2.31 1.06
C LYS A 86 -23.11 -3.65 0.31
N PRO A 87 -22.22 -4.62 0.56
CA PRO A 87 -22.40 -5.97 0.05
C PRO A 87 -23.73 -6.57 0.51
N SER A 88 -24.45 -7.20 -0.41
CA SER A 88 -25.66 -7.96 -0.09
C SER A 88 -25.33 -9.34 0.49
N ASP A 89 -26.30 -10.01 1.09
CA ASP A 89 -26.13 -11.40 1.56
C ASP A 89 -25.72 -12.36 0.42
N ALA A 90 -26.12 -12.07 -0.81
CA ALA A 90 -25.69 -12.84 -1.98
C ALA A 90 -24.20 -12.59 -2.31
N ASP A 91 -23.75 -11.33 -2.21
CA ASP A 91 -22.34 -10.98 -2.41
C ASP A 91 -21.46 -11.64 -1.34
N VAL A 92 -21.89 -11.62 -0.06
CA VAL A 92 -21.17 -12.26 1.05
C VAL A 92 -20.98 -13.76 0.79
N ARG A 93 -22.06 -14.48 0.46
CA ARG A 93 -22.00 -15.91 0.15
C ARG A 93 -21.12 -16.21 -1.06
N ALA A 94 -21.21 -15.41 -2.12
CA ALA A 94 -20.39 -15.59 -3.32
C ALA A 94 -18.90 -15.42 -3.02
N VAL A 95 -18.53 -14.44 -2.19
CA VAL A 95 -17.14 -14.24 -1.75
C VAL A 95 -16.66 -15.42 -0.89
N GLU A 96 -17.46 -15.87 0.09
CA GLU A 96 -17.12 -17.02 0.93
C GLU A 96 -16.91 -18.31 0.12
N GLU A 97 -17.79 -18.58 -0.86
CA GLU A 97 -17.66 -19.74 -1.74
C GLU A 97 -16.46 -19.63 -2.68
N ALA A 98 -16.22 -18.45 -3.26
CA ALA A 98 -15.08 -18.21 -4.14
C ALA A 98 -13.74 -18.37 -3.42
N VAL A 99 -13.61 -17.82 -2.20
CA VAL A 99 -12.40 -17.99 -1.38
C VAL A 99 -12.22 -19.44 -0.96
N ARG A 100 -13.29 -20.14 -0.54
CA ARG A 100 -13.20 -21.57 -0.20
C ARG A 100 -12.72 -22.41 -1.38
N LEU A 101 -13.24 -22.13 -2.59
CA LEU A 101 -12.84 -22.82 -3.80
C LEU A 101 -11.39 -22.51 -4.20
N ALA A 102 -11.01 -21.23 -4.10
CA ALA A 102 -9.65 -20.79 -4.38
C ALA A 102 -8.64 -21.44 -3.44
N GLU A 103 -8.90 -21.47 -2.14
CA GLU A 103 -8.03 -22.13 -1.14
C GLU A 103 -7.85 -23.61 -1.47
N LEU A 104 -8.93 -24.32 -1.82
CA LEU A 104 -8.84 -25.73 -2.22
C LEU A 104 -7.95 -25.95 -3.45
N TRP A 105 -7.98 -25.03 -4.42
CA TRP A 105 -7.20 -25.17 -5.65
C TRP A 105 -5.75 -24.72 -5.51
N LEU A 106 -5.47 -23.80 -4.58
CA LEU A 106 -4.12 -23.34 -4.27
C LEU A 106 -3.27 -24.43 -3.59
N ASP A 107 -3.89 -25.38 -2.89
CA ASP A 107 -3.19 -26.46 -2.18
C ASP A 107 -2.27 -27.31 -3.08
N ASP A 108 -2.59 -27.42 -4.37
CA ASP A 108 -1.76 -28.17 -5.33
C ASP A 108 -0.54 -27.35 -5.83
N ALA A 109 -0.57 -26.02 -5.71
CA ALA A 109 0.38 -25.11 -6.34
C ALA A 109 1.42 -24.50 -5.37
N THR A 110 1.24 -24.67 -4.06
CA THR A 110 2.14 -24.15 -3.02
C THR A 110 2.19 -25.06 -1.81
N ALA A 111 3.35 -25.10 -1.13
CA ALA A 111 3.48 -25.78 0.16
C ALA A 111 2.96 -24.95 1.34
N LEU A 112 2.70 -23.65 1.15
CA LEU A 112 2.14 -22.80 2.19
C LEU A 112 0.69 -23.22 2.49
N PRO A 113 0.33 -23.50 3.76
CA PRO A 113 -1.02 -23.90 4.12
C PRO A 113 -2.05 -22.80 3.83
N THR A 114 -3.33 -23.16 3.79
CA THR A 114 -4.46 -22.21 3.85
C THR A 114 -4.24 -21.19 4.96
N ALA A 115 -4.58 -19.92 4.73
CA ALA A 115 -4.39 -18.86 5.73
C ALA A 115 -5.27 -19.05 6.99
N GLY A 116 -6.40 -19.76 6.87
CA GLY A 116 -7.26 -20.12 8.00
C GLY A 116 -8.00 -18.96 8.67
N GLY A 117 -8.10 -17.82 7.99
CA GLY A 117 -8.66 -16.57 8.49
C GLY A 117 -10.16 -16.35 8.23
N ARG A 118 -10.65 -15.17 8.63
CA ARG A 118 -12.01 -14.70 8.35
C ARG A 118 -12.12 -14.24 6.91
N VAL A 119 -13.13 -14.74 6.19
CA VAL A 119 -13.49 -14.23 4.87
C VAL A 119 -14.49 -13.07 5.03
N ALA A 120 -14.33 -12.00 4.24
CA ALA A 120 -15.20 -10.84 4.29
C ALA A 120 -15.50 -10.28 2.89
N ALA A 121 -16.77 -9.94 2.65
CA ALA A 121 -17.13 -9.03 1.57
C ALA A 121 -17.13 -7.60 2.12
N TRP A 122 -16.36 -6.71 1.50
CA TRP A 122 -16.21 -5.31 1.90
C TRP A 122 -16.82 -4.36 0.86
N SER A 123 -17.30 -3.22 1.35
CA SER A 123 -17.47 -2.00 0.54
C SER A 123 -16.16 -1.20 0.50
N SER A 124 -16.09 -0.17 -0.34
CA SER A 124 -14.99 0.80 -0.30
C SER A 124 -14.86 1.50 1.06
N GLU A 125 -15.96 1.72 1.76
CA GLU A 125 -15.94 2.30 3.11
C GLU A 125 -15.34 1.32 4.12
N ASP A 126 -15.73 0.04 4.07
CA ASP A 126 -15.13 -1.01 4.91
C ASP A 126 -13.63 -1.13 4.66
N TRP A 127 -13.18 -1.07 3.39
CA TRP A 127 -11.74 -1.10 3.07
C TRP A 127 -11.00 0.07 3.68
N LEU A 128 -11.53 1.29 3.57
CA LEU A 128 -10.94 2.49 4.19
C LEU A 128 -10.80 2.34 5.71
N GLU A 129 -11.85 1.87 6.39
CA GLU A 129 -11.85 1.70 7.84
C GLU A 129 -10.89 0.61 8.31
N ASN A 130 -10.94 -0.57 7.67
CA ASN A 130 -10.17 -1.73 8.11
C ASN A 130 -8.68 -1.62 7.78
N THR A 131 -8.29 -0.87 6.75
CA THR A 131 -6.87 -0.71 6.35
C THR A 131 -6.17 0.48 7.00
N MET A 132 -6.94 1.40 7.60
CA MET A 132 -6.43 2.62 8.22
C MET A 132 -5.27 2.40 9.21
N PRO A 133 -5.29 1.38 10.10
CA PRO A 133 -4.20 1.20 11.07
C PRO A 133 -2.83 0.99 10.42
N ILE A 134 -2.76 0.25 9.29
CA ILE A 134 -1.50 0.05 8.58
C ILE A 134 -1.11 1.30 7.81
N TRP A 135 -2.05 2.02 7.20
CA TRP A 135 -1.76 3.31 6.57
C TRP A 135 -1.20 4.33 7.56
N GLN A 136 -1.73 4.39 8.77
CA GLN A 136 -1.17 5.22 9.84
C GLN A 136 0.29 4.86 10.12
N ARG A 137 0.58 3.56 10.22
CA ARG A 137 1.93 3.06 10.47
C ARG A 137 2.91 3.36 9.33
N LEU A 138 2.47 3.28 8.08
CA LEU A 138 3.30 3.57 6.90
C LEU A 138 3.55 5.07 6.69
N VAL A 139 2.53 5.92 6.94
CA VAL A 139 2.60 7.36 6.65
C VAL A 139 3.25 8.15 7.78
N THR A 140 3.07 7.75 9.03
CA THR A 140 3.56 8.51 10.20
C THR A 140 5.08 8.78 10.13
N PRO A 141 5.95 7.78 9.91
CA PRO A 141 7.40 8.00 9.89
C PRO A 141 7.83 8.96 8.77
N VAL A 142 7.18 8.88 7.61
CA VAL A 142 7.46 9.78 6.48
C VAL A 142 7.04 11.21 6.78
N ALA A 143 5.86 11.41 7.36
CA ALA A 143 5.39 12.74 7.74
C ALA A 143 6.25 13.38 8.85
N GLU A 144 6.74 12.59 9.81
CA GLU A 144 7.67 13.06 10.86
C GLU A 144 8.98 13.55 10.25
N HIS A 145 9.64 12.70 9.46
CA HIS A 145 10.92 13.05 8.84
C HIS A 145 10.82 14.17 7.80
N MET A 146 9.70 14.30 7.08
CA MET A 146 9.47 15.44 6.21
C MET A 146 9.38 16.76 6.99
N ASN A 147 8.67 16.76 8.12
CA ASN A 147 8.56 17.96 8.96
C ASN A 147 9.91 18.34 9.59
N GLU A 148 10.72 17.35 9.98
CA GLU A 148 12.09 17.55 10.48
C GLU A 148 13.00 18.12 9.39
N ALA A 149 13.04 17.51 8.21
CA ALA A 149 13.85 17.96 7.09
C ALA A 149 13.49 19.39 6.66
N GLN A 150 12.19 19.75 6.67
CA GLN A 150 11.71 21.11 6.38
C GLN A 150 12.13 22.12 7.43
N LEU A 151 12.24 21.71 8.71
CA LEU A 151 12.74 22.57 9.77
C LEU A 151 14.26 22.73 9.67
N GLU A 152 14.98 21.65 9.35
CA GLU A 152 16.44 21.62 9.15
C GLU A 152 16.88 22.50 7.98
N SER A 153 16.10 22.55 6.91
CA SER A 153 16.40 23.37 5.72
C SER A 153 16.18 24.87 5.92
N MET A 154 15.58 25.31 7.03
CA MET A 154 15.38 26.74 7.31
C MET A 154 16.65 27.41 7.87
N PRO A 155 16.95 28.69 7.51
CA PRO A 155 18.01 29.47 8.13
C PRO A 155 17.86 29.55 9.65
N GLU A 156 18.97 29.57 10.39
CA GLU A 156 18.96 29.62 11.86
C GLU A 156 18.19 30.84 12.40
N GLU A 157 18.34 32.02 11.77
CA GLU A 157 17.63 33.23 12.20
C GLU A 157 16.11 33.12 12.00
N ALA A 158 15.67 32.40 10.96
CA ALA A 158 14.25 32.13 10.71
C ALA A 158 13.68 31.10 11.69
N ARG A 159 14.48 30.09 12.08
CA ARG A 159 14.09 29.07 13.06
C ARG A 159 13.86 29.65 14.45
N GLU A 160 14.71 30.57 14.91
CA GLU A 160 14.56 31.26 16.19
C GLU A 160 13.32 32.17 16.23
N MET A 161 13.09 32.93 15.15
CA MET A 161 11.93 33.82 15.05
C MET A 161 10.60 33.07 15.00
N MET A 162 10.62 31.82 14.50
CA MET A 162 9.43 30.99 14.34
C MET A 162 9.09 30.12 15.54
N GLY A 163 9.87 30.09 16.62
CA GLY A 163 9.62 29.21 17.78
C GLY A 163 8.14 29.17 18.27
N PRO A 164 7.50 30.32 18.55
CA PRO A 164 6.09 30.38 18.94
C PRO A 164 5.09 30.03 17.82
N MET A 165 5.45 30.27 16.56
CA MET A 165 4.62 30.01 15.38
C MET A 165 4.81 28.59 14.81
N ALA A 166 5.89 27.91 15.18
CA ALA A 166 6.25 26.58 14.70
C ALA A 166 5.21 25.53 15.10
N ASN A 167 4.64 25.65 16.31
CA ASN A 167 3.54 24.80 16.74
C ASN A 167 2.29 24.96 15.86
N MET A 168 1.94 26.20 15.54
CA MET A 168 0.79 26.50 14.67
C MET A 168 1.04 26.01 13.24
N MET A 169 2.25 26.20 12.71
CA MET A 169 2.62 25.70 11.38
C MET A 169 2.65 24.17 11.31
N ARG A 170 3.16 23.48 12.34
CA ARG A 170 3.08 22.01 12.43
C ARG A 170 1.64 21.52 12.40
N GLN A 171 0.76 22.17 13.15
CA GLN A 171 -0.67 21.84 13.16
C GLN A 171 -1.32 22.07 11.77
N MET A 172 -1.02 23.19 11.12
CA MET A 172 -1.50 23.47 9.77
C MET A 172 -0.94 22.49 8.73
N SER A 173 0.34 22.11 8.85
CA SER A 173 1.00 21.10 8.02
C SER A 173 0.30 19.74 8.16
N GLY A 174 0.12 19.26 9.39
CA GLY A 174 -0.57 18.00 9.66
C GLY A 174 -2.03 17.97 9.18
N MET A 175 -2.71 19.12 9.18
CA MET A 175 -4.04 19.28 8.59
C MET A 175 -4.01 19.15 7.06
N ASN A 176 -3.05 19.80 6.39
CA ASN A 176 -2.88 19.71 4.94
C ASN A 176 -2.50 18.28 4.48
N THR A 177 -1.55 17.64 5.18
CA THR A 177 -1.18 16.24 4.95
C THR A 177 -2.37 15.32 5.17
N GLY A 178 -3.17 15.57 6.22
CA GLY A 178 -4.41 14.83 6.47
C GLY A 178 -5.43 14.96 5.33
N MET A 179 -5.61 16.16 4.76
CA MET A 179 -6.50 16.36 3.60
C MET A 179 -6.04 15.58 2.36
N GLN A 180 -4.74 15.64 2.04
CA GLN A 180 -4.16 14.94 0.89
C GLN A 180 -4.27 13.42 1.08
N LEU A 181 -3.89 12.94 2.26
CA LEU A 181 -4.03 11.53 2.64
C LEU A 181 -5.47 11.04 2.47
N GLY A 182 -6.44 11.82 2.95
CA GLY A 182 -7.87 11.48 2.80
C GLY A 182 -8.31 11.37 1.35
N GLY A 183 -7.85 12.28 0.48
CA GLY A 183 -8.12 12.21 -0.96
C GLY A 183 -7.51 10.96 -1.60
N SER A 184 -6.23 10.69 -1.35
CA SER A 184 -5.53 9.51 -1.88
C SER A 184 -6.17 8.20 -1.41
N LEU A 185 -6.54 8.10 -0.13
CA LEU A 185 -7.20 6.91 0.41
C LEU A 185 -8.59 6.70 -0.18
N ALA A 186 -9.35 7.75 -0.49
CA ALA A 186 -10.62 7.62 -1.20
C ALA A 186 -10.43 7.14 -2.65
N GLU A 187 -9.40 7.62 -3.34
CA GLU A 187 -9.05 7.16 -4.69
C GLU A 187 -8.71 5.66 -4.66
N LEU A 188 -7.84 5.22 -3.73
CA LEU A 188 -7.48 3.82 -3.57
C LEU A 188 -8.68 2.96 -3.15
N ALA A 189 -9.52 3.41 -2.21
CA ALA A 189 -10.69 2.67 -1.78
C ALA A 189 -11.70 2.43 -2.93
N LYS A 190 -11.78 3.33 -3.92
CA LYS A 190 -12.61 3.15 -5.13
C LYS A 190 -12.03 2.16 -6.11
N SER A 191 -10.71 2.05 -6.21
CA SER A 191 -10.02 1.17 -7.15
C SER A 191 -9.72 -0.21 -6.56
N ALA A 192 -9.66 -0.32 -5.23
CA ALA A 192 -9.38 -1.55 -4.50
C ALA A 192 -10.43 -2.62 -4.78
N ILE A 193 -9.98 -3.84 -5.03
CA ILE A 193 -10.87 -4.99 -5.22
C ILE A 193 -10.67 -6.09 -4.18
N THR A 194 -9.59 -6.04 -3.40
CA THR A 194 -9.31 -6.95 -2.29
C THR A 194 -8.66 -6.21 -1.11
N GLY A 195 -8.52 -6.89 0.03
CA GLY A 195 -7.85 -6.36 1.21
C GLY A 195 -6.39 -6.01 0.98
N ALA A 196 -5.65 -6.85 0.26
CA ALA A 196 -4.23 -6.67 -0.08
C ALA A 196 -3.98 -6.42 -1.59
N ASP A 197 -4.92 -5.77 -2.27
CA ASP A 197 -4.97 -5.65 -3.72
C ASP A 197 -3.69 -5.11 -4.37
N PHE A 198 -3.09 -4.08 -3.75
CA PHE A 198 -1.89 -3.40 -4.22
C PHE A 198 -0.58 -4.14 -3.89
N GLY A 199 -0.64 -5.42 -3.48
CA GLY A 199 0.53 -6.18 -3.04
C GLY A 199 1.09 -5.75 -1.69
N LEU A 200 0.34 -4.92 -0.95
CA LEU A 200 0.70 -4.42 0.37
C LEU A 200 -0.13 -5.10 1.45
N PRO A 201 0.46 -5.46 2.61
CA PRO A 201 -0.24 -6.09 3.73
C PRO A 201 -1.02 -5.05 4.55
N VAL A 202 -1.97 -4.35 3.93
CA VAL A 202 -2.74 -3.28 4.58
C VAL A 202 -4.02 -3.76 5.26
N SER A 203 -4.52 -4.94 4.90
CA SER A 203 -5.66 -5.56 5.57
C SER A 203 -5.27 -6.09 6.96
N PRO A 204 -6.20 -6.14 7.93
CA PRO A 204 -5.95 -6.79 9.22
C PRO A 204 -5.50 -8.24 9.04
N ALA A 205 -4.59 -8.68 9.92
CA ALA A 205 -4.08 -10.05 9.91
C ALA A 205 -5.22 -11.08 10.00
N GLY A 206 -5.11 -12.16 9.22
CA GLY A 206 -6.11 -13.24 9.21
C GLY A 206 -7.45 -12.84 8.61
N VAL A 207 -7.50 -11.81 7.74
CA VAL A 207 -8.70 -11.42 7.01
C VAL A 207 -8.47 -11.52 5.50
N THR A 208 -9.26 -12.34 4.83
CA THR A 208 -9.31 -12.42 3.36
C THR A 208 -10.52 -11.64 2.89
N ALA A 209 -10.30 -10.42 2.38
CA ALA A 209 -11.37 -9.52 2.00
C ALA A 209 -11.45 -9.29 0.49
N LEU A 210 -12.66 -9.33 -0.06
CA LEU A 210 -12.95 -8.99 -1.45
C LEU A 210 -13.99 -7.87 -1.50
N LEU A 211 -13.91 -6.99 -2.50
CA LEU A 211 -14.85 -5.89 -2.72
C LEU A 211 -15.74 -6.18 -3.93
N PRO A 212 -16.85 -6.95 -3.77
CA PRO A 212 -17.62 -7.48 -4.89
C PRO A 212 -18.19 -6.39 -5.81
N LYS A 213 -18.58 -5.22 -5.29
CA LYS A 213 -19.07 -4.11 -6.12
C LYS A 213 -17.98 -3.45 -6.95
N ASN A 214 -16.75 -3.40 -6.45
CA ASN A 214 -15.62 -2.88 -7.20
C ASN A 214 -15.17 -3.90 -8.25
N ILE A 215 -15.14 -5.20 -7.90
CA ILE A 215 -14.90 -6.30 -8.84
C ILE A 215 -15.91 -6.26 -9.98
N GLU A 216 -17.20 -6.11 -9.67
CA GLU A 216 -18.26 -5.97 -10.68
C GLU A 216 -17.99 -4.79 -11.61
N ALA A 217 -17.65 -3.61 -11.07
CA ALA A 217 -17.39 -2.42 -11.86
C ALA A 217 -16.20 -2.60 -12.83
N ILE A 218 -15.08 -3.16 -12.37
CA ILE A 218 -13.90 -3.38 -13.21
C ILE A 218 -14.06 -4.54 -14.20
N SER A 219 -15.00 -5.46 -13.93
CA SER A 219 -15.24 -6.63 -14.78
C SER A 219 -16.08 -6.32 -16.02
N ARG A 220 -16.76 -5.16 -16.08
CA ARG A 220 -17.72 -4.84 -17.16
C ARG A 220 -17.11 -4.86 -18.56
N ASP A 221 -15.83 -4.52 -18.65
CA ASP A 221 -15.11 -4.47 -19.93
C ASP A 221 -14.44 -5.80 -20.28
N LEU A 222 -14.52 -6.81 -19.39
CA LEU A 222 -13.98 -8.14 -19.62
C LEU A 222 -15.08 -9.07 -20.13
N THR A 223 -14.84 -9.71 -21.26
CA THR A 223 -15.71 -10.77 -21.82
C THR A 223 -15.48 -12.11 -21.11
N VAL A 224 -15.49 -12.11 -19.78
CA VAL A 224 -15.25 -13.27 -18.90
C VAL A 224 -16.43 -13.41 -17.93
N PRO A 225 -16.92 -14.64 -17.65
CA PRO A 225 -17.99 -14.84 -16.67
C PRO A 225 -17.64 -14.27 -15.29
N ALA A 226 -18.57 -13.55 -14.67
CA ALA A 226 -18.34 -12.89 -13.37
C ALA A 226 -17.88 -13.86 -12.26
N GLN A 227 -18.36 -15.11 -12.29
CA GLN A 227 -17.94 -16.14 -11.34
C GLN A 227 -16.47 -16.53 -11.52
N GLU A 228 -15.97 -16.64 -12.75
CA GLU A 228 -14.55 -16.93 -13.02
C GLU A 228 -13.66 -15.79 -12.54
N ILE A 229 -14.09 -14.54 -12.76
CA ILE A 229 -13.38 -13.34 -12.28
C ILE A 229 -13.32 -13.35 -10.75
N LEU A 230 -14.46 -13.61 -10.08
CA LEU A 230 -14.50 -13.61 -8.63
C LEU A 230 -13.57 -14.68 -8.04
N VAL A 231 -13.55 -15.89 -8.61
CA VAL A 231 -12.64 -16.97 -8.16
C VAL A 231 -11.18 -16.63 -8.45
N TYR A 232 -10.88 -16.03 -9.61
CA TYR A 232 -9.53 -15.56 -9.93
C TYR A 232 -9.03 -14.52 -8.93
N ILE A 233 -9.84 -13.50 -8.62
CA ILE A 233 -9.51 -12.47 -7.64
C ILE A 233 -9.40 -13.07 -6.23
N ALA A 234 -10.29 -14.00 -5.87
CA ALA A 234 -10.21 -14.72 -4.61
C ALA A 234 -8.91 -15.53 -4.47
N ALA A 235 -8.45 -16.18 -5.55
CA ALA A 235 -7.19 -16.92 -5.55
C ALA A 235 -5.97 -16.02 -5.37
N ARG A 236 -5.95 -14.85 -6.03
CA ARG A 236 -4.87 -13.87 -5.82
C ARG A 236 -4.83 -13.37 -4.39
N GLU A 237 -5.98 -13.03 -3.81
CA GLU A 237 -6.04 -12.61 -2.42
C GLU A 237 -5.65 -13.72 -1.46
N ALA A 238 -6.20 -14.93 -1.62
CA ALA A 238 -5.89 -16.07 -0.78
C ALA A 238 -4.39 -16.41 -0.82
N ALA A 239 -3.76 -16.41 -2.00
CA ALA A 239 -2.31 -16.61 -2.14
C ALA A 239 -1.49 -15.57 -1.36
N ARG A 240 -1.84 -14.28 -1.45
CA ARG A 240 -1.22 -13.22 -0.62
C ARG A 240 -1.42 -13.46 0.87
N GLN A 241 -2.63 -13.86 1.28
CA GLN A 241 -2.93 -14.11 2.68
C GLN A 241 -2.16 -15.34 3.22
N ARG A 242 -1.86 -16.35 2.39
CA ARG A 242 -0.96 -17.44 2.77
C ARG A 242 0.45 -16.92 3.09
N LEU A 243 1.01 -16.04 2.25
CA LEU A 243 2.30 -15.41 2.53
C LEU A 243 2.24 -14.58 3.82
N PHE A 244 1.30 -13.65 3.94
CA PHE A 244 1.24 -12.77 5.12
C PHE A 244 0.93 -13.50 6.43
N THR A 245 0.29 -14.67 6.37
CA THR A 245 0.00 -15.49 7.55
C THR A 245 1.17 -16.37 7.94
N HIS A 246 1.83 -17.01 6.96
CA HIS A 246 2.83 -18.05 7.22
C HIS A 246 4.28 -17.57 7.11
N VAL A 247 4.50 -16.35 6.62
CA VAL A 247 5.82 -15.70 6.52
C VAL A 247 5.87 -14.52 7.51
N PRO A 248 6.15 -14.77 8.81
CA PRO A 248 5.93 -13.80 9.88
C PRO A 248 6.82 -12.55 9.77
N TRP A 249 7.96 -12.64 9.08
CA TRP A 249 8.87 -11.51 8.87
C TRP A 249 8.42 -10.58 7.73
N LEU A 250 7.54 -11.03 6.83
CA LEU A 250 7.25 -10.33 5.57
C LEU A 250 6.58 -8.97 5.79
N VAL A 251 5.55 -8.93 6.63
CA VAL A 251 4.79 -7.69 6.90
C VAL A 251 5.70 -6.65 7.54
N GLU A 252 6.44 -7.03 8.57
CA GLU A 252 7.40 -6.16 9.26
C GLU A 252 8.50 -5.70 8.30
N ARG A 253 9.00 -6.57 7.42
CA ARG A 253 10.02 -6.21 6.44
C ARG A 253 9.54 -5.15 5.45
N VAL A 254 8.29 -5.23 4.99
CA VAL A 254 7.68 -4.20 4.12
C VAL A 254 7.59 -2.86 4.86
N VAL A 255 7.09 -2.88 6.10
CA VAL A 255 6.96 -1.66 6.92
C VAL A 255 8.33 -1.05 7.22
N SER A 256 9.31 -1.84 7.65
CA SER A 256 10.66 -1.36 7.91
C SER A 256 11.36 -0.82 6.67
N ALA A 257 11.10 -1.37 5.48
CA ALA A 257 11.65 -0.82 4.24
C ALA A 257 11.09 0.58 3.93
N VAL A 258 9.82 0.83 4.26
CA VAL A 258 9.19 2.16 4.18
C VAL A 258 9.77 3.11 5.22
N GLU A 259 9.98 2.66 6.46
CA GLU A 259 10.64 3.43 7.53
C GLU A 259 12.09 3.78 7.16
N GLU A 260 12.87 2.84 6.64
CA GLU A 260 14.25 3.06 6.17
C GLU A 260 14.32 4.09 5.04
N TYR A 261 13.34 4.08 4.14
CA TYR A 261 13.21 5.11 3.11
C TYR A 261 12.95 6.48 3.74
N ALA A 262 12.04 6.54 4.72
CA ALA A 262 11.65 7.75 5.46
C ALA A 262 12.85 8.40 6.18
N VAL A 263 13.66 7.61 6.88
CA VAL A 263 14.87 8.08 7.58
C VAL A 263 15.89 8.69 6.59
N GLY A 264 15.91 8.19 5.36
CA GLY A 264 16.82 8.67 4.32
C GLY A 264 16.37 9.98 3.66
N LEU A 265 15.17 10.48 3.96
CA LEU A 265 14.59 11.64 3.28
C LEU A 265 15.41 12.90 3.48
N VAL A 266 15.68 13.58 2.37
CA VAL A 266 16.33 14.89 2.33
C VAL A 266 15.57 15.80 1.37
N ILE A 267 15.46 17.08 1.74
CA ILE A 267 14.93 18.10 0.86
C ILE A 267 16.03 18.49 -0.12
N ASP A 268 15.78 18.25 -1.40
CA ASP A 268 16.64 18.61 -2.50
C ASP A 268 16.23 19.99 -3.06
N THR A 269 16.96 21.02 -2.65
CA THR A 269 16.86 22.40 -3.15
C THR A 269 17.81 22.71 -4.30
N SER A 270 18.58 21.73 -4.80
CA SER A 270 19.64 21.97 -5.79
C SER A 270 19.13 22.65 -7.07
N HIS A 271 17.97 22.23 -7.56
CA HIS A 271 17.33 22.83 -8.73
C HIS A 271 16.87 24.28 -8.49
N ILE A 272 16.47 24.63 -7.26
CA ILE A 272 16.09 26.00 -6.85
C ILE A 272 17.35 26.87 -6.75
N GLU A 273 18.42 26.32 -6.18
CA GLU A 273 19.71 27.01 -6.07
C GLU A 273 20.32 27.28 -7.45
N GLU A 274 20.23 26.31 -8.35
CA GLU A 274 20.67 26.45 -9.75
C GLU A 274 19.82 27.49 -10.48
N ALA A 275 18.49 27.42 -10.38
CA ALA A 275 17.58 28.43 -10.91
C ALA A 275 17.90 29.84 -10.36
N THR A 276 18.16 29.96 -9.06
CA THR A 276 18.49 31.24 -8.41
C THR A 276 19.83 31.79 -8.91
N ARG A 277 20.82 30.91 -9.12
CA ARG A 277 22.14 31.26 -9.67
C ARG A 277 22.03 31.74 -11.12
N GLU A 278 21.19 31.12 -11.93
CA GLU A 278 20.92 31.53 -13.31
C GLU A 278 20.24 32.90 -13.41
N LEU A 279 19.50 33.30 -12.38
CA LEU A 279 18.78 34.58 -12.34
C LEU A 279 19.68 35.78 -12.01
N ASN A 280 20.94 35.55 -11.61
CA ASN A 280 21.99 36.55 -11.43
C ASN A 280 21.53 37.83 -10.66
N LEU A 281 20.74 37.61 -9.60
CA LEU A 281 20.10 38.64 -8.78
C LEU A 281 21.10 39.53 -8.02
N GLU A 282 22.37 39.12 -7.95
CA GLU A 282 23.47 39.83 -7.31
C GLU A 282 24.02 41.01 -8.15
N SER A 283 23.63 41.11 -9.42
CA SER A 283 24.13 42.12 -10.35
C SER A 283 23.67 43.56 -10.04
N GLY A 284 22.61 43.73 -9.24
CA GLY A 284 22.07 45.04 -8.85
C GLY A 284 21.41 45.83 -9.99
N ASP A 285 21.27 45.25 -11.18
CA ASP A 285 20.66 45.88 -12.35
C ASP A 285 19.11 45.80 -12.27
N PRO A 286 18.40 46.95 -12.23
CA PRO A 286 16.94 46.99 -12.17
C PRO A 286 16.24 46.29 -13.34
N GLN A 287 16.89 46.16 -14.50
CA GLN A 287 16.33 45.49 -15.66
C GLN A 287 16.49 43.95 -15.56
N ALA A 288 17.65 43.49 -15.09
CA ALA A 288 17.91 42.07 -14.84
C ALA A 288 16.99 41.51 -13.74
N ILE A 289 16.67 42.32 -12.72
CA ILE A 289 15.72 41.95 -11.66
C ILE A 289 14.30 41.81 -12.21
N GLN A 290 13.88 42.69 -13.13
CA GLN A 290 12.56 42.57 -13.79
C GLN A 290 12.48 41.30 -14.66
N ASP A 291 13.54 41.01 -15.42
CA ASP A 291 13.61 39.81 -16.25
C ASP A 291 13.67 38.53 -15.40
N ALA A 292 14.39 38.56 -14.27
CA ALA A 292 14.44 37.45 -13.32
C ALA A 292 13.09 37.20 -12.64
N MET A 293 12.38 38.24 -12.24
CA MET A 293 11.02 38.15 -11.68
C MET A 293 10.03 37.55 -12.69
N ALA A 294 10.16 37.91 -13.97
CA ALA A 294 9.34 37.33 -15.03
C ALA A 294 9.65 35.84 -15.26
N LYS A 295 10.93 35.42 -15.13
CA LYS A 295 11.34 34.02 -15.22
C LYS A 295 10.91 33.19 -14.00
N LEU A 296 10.92 33.77 -12.80
CA LEU A 296 10.48 33.11 -11.57
C LEU A 296 8.97 32.82 -11.56
N GLN A 297 8.15 33.68 -12.17
CA GLN A 297 6.69 33.49 -12.20
C GLN A 297 6.21 32.21 -12.90
N GLY A 298 7.08 31.52 -13.66
CA GLY A 298 6.76 30.25 -14.32
C GLY A 298 7.64 29.07 -13.90
N MET A 299 8.56 29.25 -12.95
CA MET A 299 9.43 28.18 -12.48
C MET A 299 8.78 27.40 -11.34
N ASP A 300 8.91 26.08 -11.39
CA ASP A 300 8.58 25.24 -10.25
C ASP A 300 9.71 25.35 -9.23
N LEU A 301 9.42 26.02 -8.12
CA LEU A 301 10.34 26.21 -6.99
C LEU A 301 9.94 25.31 -5.82
N THR A 302 9.18 24.24 -6.09
CA THR A 302 8.79 23.27 -5.07
C THR A 302 10.00 22.41 -4.74
N PRO A 303 10.48 22.39 -3.49
CA PRO A 303 11.58 21.53 -3.10
C PRO A 303 11.27 20.07 -3.41
N ARG A 304 12.26 19.34 -3.92
CA ARG A 304 12.09 17.91 -4.22
C ARG A 304 12.42 17.10 -2.97
N ILE A 305 11.80 15.93 -2.85
CA ILE A 305 12.07 15.00 -1.76
C ILE A 305 12.79 13.81 -2.37
N THR A 306 13.98 13.52 -1.88
CA THR A 306 14.75 12.35 -2.31
C THR A 306 15.17 11.56 -1.08
N SER A 307 15.46 10.26 -1.25
CA SER A 307 16.06 9.46 -0.19
C SER A 307 17.53 9.21 -0.48
N ARG A 308 18.41 9.44 0.52
CA ARG A 308 19.81 9.03 0.47
C ARG A 308 19.97 7.50 0.49
N ASN A 309 18.91 6.78 0.85
CA ASN A 309 18.88 5.33 0.96
C ASN A 309 18.32 4.67 -0.31
N ALA A 310 18.96 4.90 -1.47
CA ALA A 310 18.55 4.27 -2.73
C ALA A 310 18.45 2.74 -2.64
N SER A 311 19.29 2.12 -1.81
CA SER A 311 19.25 0.67 -1.56
C SER A 311 17.97 0.20 -0.83
N ALA A 312 17.34 1.03 0.00
CA ALA A 312 16.09 0.69 0.68
C ALA A 312 14.92 0.65 -0.32
N THR A 313 14.88 1.62 -1.25
CA THR A 313 13.92 1.64 -2.36
C THR A 313 14.03 0.37 -3.21
N THR A 314 15.23 0.02 -3.68
CA THR A 314 15.44 -1.18 -4.49
C THR A 314 15.04 -2.46 -3.74
N ARG A 315 15.31 -2.56 -2.42
CA ARG A 315 14.86 -3.70 -1.61
C ARG A 315 13.33 -3.79 -1.54
N LEU A 316 12.64 -2.66 -1.32
CA LEU A 316 11.18 -2.62 -1.29
C LEU A 316 10.58 -3.02 -2.64
N GLU A 317 11.08 -2.46 -3.74
CA GLU A 317 10.66 -2.81 -5.12
C GLU A 317 10.87 -4.30 -5.42
N THR A 318 12.03 -4.84 -5.03
CA THR A 318 12.37 -6.26 -5.20
C THR A 318 11.40 -7.13 -4.40
N LEU A 319 11.15 -6.80 -3.13
CA LEU A 319 10.25 -7.56 -2.28
C LEU A 319 8.81 -7.57 -2.83
N LEU A 320 8.30 -6.40 -3.26
CA LEU A 320 6.98 -6.28 -3.88
C LEU A 320 6.89 -7.07 -5.20
N ALA A 321 7.94 -7.02 -6.02
CA ALA A 321 8.02 -7.81 -7.25
C ALA A 321 8.00 -9.31 -6.96
N LEU A 322 8.74 -9.78 -5.95
CA LEU A 322 8.79 -11.18 -5.55
C LEU A 322 7.44 -11.68 -5.04
N VAL A 323 6.77 -10.92 -4.18
CA VAL A 323 5.43 -11.27 -3.67
C VAL A 323 4.43 -11.40 -4.82
N GLU A 324 4.29 -10.36 -5.65
CA GLU A 324 3.31 -10.40 -6.74
C GLU A 324 3.68 -11.39 -7.85
N GLY A 325 4.97 -11.57 -8.12
CA GLY A 325 5.46 -12.57 -9.07
C GLY A 325 5.17 -13.99 -8.61
N TRP A 326 5.32 -14.27 -7.32
CA TRP A 326 5.00 -15.58 -6.73
C TRP A 326 3.50 -15.84 -6.79
N VAL A 327 2.68 -14.85 -6.42
CA VAL A 327 1.21 -14.92 -6.50
C VAL A 327 0.78 -15.22 -7.94
N ASP A 328 1.40 -14.58 -8.93
CA ASP A 328 1.09 -14.80 -10.34
C ASP A 328 1.33 -16.26 -10.76
N VAL A 329 2.48 -16.84 -10.39
CA VAL A 329 2.82 -18.23 -10.71
C VAL A 329 1.88 -19.20 -10.00
N VAL A 330 1.69 -19.06 -8.69
CA VAL A 330 0.87 -19.96 -7.88
C VAL A 330 -0.59 -19.94 -8.33
N VAL A 331 -1.16 -18.76 -8.59
CA VAL A 331 -2.55 -18.63 -9.03
C VAL A 331 -2.72 -19.15 -10.45
N THR A 332 -1.76 -18.88 -11.35
CA THR A 332 -1.83 -19.39 -12.72
C THR A 332 -1.78 -20.92 -12.73
N GLU A 333 -0.88 -21.52 -11.97
CA GLU A 333 -0.75 -22.98 -11.83
C GLU A 333 -2.02 -23.59 -11.24
N ALA A 334 -2.56 -23.01 -10.16
CA ALA A 334 -3.79 -23.48 -9.52
C ALA A 334 -5.03 -23.40 -10.43
N LEU A 335 -5.13 -22.42 -11.32
CA LEU A 335 -6.37 -22.16 -12.06
C LEU A 335 -6.37 -22.63 -13.51
N THR A 336 -5.22 -22.75 -14.17
CA THR A 336 -5.15 -22.91 -15.65
C THR A 336 -5.89 -24.14 -16.17
N GLU A 337 -5.84 -25.27 -15.46
CA GLU A 337 -6.55 -26.49 -15.88
C GLU A 337 -8.06 -26.45 -15.59
N ARG A 338 -8.51 -25.50 -14.77
CA ARG A 338 -9.85 -25.46 -14.19
C ARG A 338 -10.71 -24.33 -14.77
N ILE A 339 -10.08 -23.20 -15.10
CA ILE A 339 -10.74 -22.00 -15.64
C ILE A 339 -10.12 -21.65 -17.01
N PRO A 340 -10.87 -21.79 -18.12
CA PRO A 340 -10.36 -21.49 -19.46
C PRO A 340 -9.89 -20.03 -19.65
N SER A 341 -10.51 -19.10 -18.94
CA SER A 341 -10.26 -17.65 -19.10
C SER A 341 -9.04 -17.12 -18.35
N VAL A 342 -8.24 -17.98 -17.69
CA VAL A 342 -7.09 -17.55 -16.86
C VAL A 342 -6.11 -16.70 -17.64
N ALA A 343 -5.74 -17.09 -18.87
CA ALA A 343 -4.81 -16.31 -19.68
C ALA A 343 -5.34 -14.88 -20.00
N THR A 344 -6.65 -14.76 -20.23
CA THR A 344 -7.31 -13.46 -20.44
C THR A 344 -7.29 -12.63 -19.15
N MET A 345 -7.55 -13.26 -17.99
CA MET A 345 -7.53 -12.58 -16.69
C MET A 345 -6.11 -12.16 -16.27
N ASN A 346 -5.08 -12.97 -16.52
CA ASN A 346 -3.68 -12.60 -16.31
C ASN A 346 -3.30 -11.36 -17.13
N SER A 347 -3.71 -11.33 -18.41
CA SER A 347 -3.47 -10.17 -19.28
C SER A 347 -4.22 -8.92 -18.80
N ALA A 348 -5.46 -9.07 -18.32
CA ALA A 348 -6.22 -7.97 -17.74
C ALA A 348 -5.59 -7.46 -16.44
N TRP A 349 -5.11 -8.37 -15.60
CA TRP A 349 -4.42 -8.06 -14.35
C TRP A 349 -3.14 -7.27 -14.58
N ALA A 350 -2.30 -7.70 -15.52
CA ALA A 350 -1.08 -6.99 -15.89
C ALA A 350 -1.36 -5.55 -16.37
N ARG A 351 -2.41 -5.35 -17.18
CA ARG A 351 -2.84 -4.00 -17.60
C ARG A 351 -3.28 -3.15 -16.41
N ARG A 352 -4.04 -3.73 -15.48
CA ARG A 352 -4.51 -3.03 -14.28
C ARG A 352 -3.36 -2.57 -13.40
N ILE A 353 -2.35 -3.42 -13.18
CA ILE A 353 -1.15 -3.04 -12.44
C ILE A 353 -0.45 -1.85 -13.13
N ALA A 354 -0.27 -1.93 -14.45
CA ALA A 354 0.40 -0.87 -15.21
C ALA A 354 -0.36 0.48 -15.21
N SER A 355 -1.67 0.48 -14.97
CA SER A 355 -2.52 1.68 -15.02
C SER A 355 -2.90 2.27 -13.65
N GLY A 356 -2.25 1.85 -12.55
CA GLY A 356 -2.48 2.41 -11.21
C GLY A 356 -2.97 1.43 -10.15
N GLY A 357 -3.09 0.13 -10.47
CA GLY A 357 -3.35 -0.93 -9.49
C GLY A 357 -2.08 -1.47 -8.79
N SER A 358 -0.95 -0.77 -8.89
CA SER A 358 0.35 -1.22 -8.37
C SER A 358 0.65 -0.67 -6.97
N ALA A 359 1.54 -1.36 -6.25
CA ALA A 359 2.09 -0.91 -4.97
C ALA A 359 2.76 0.48 -5.08
N GLU A 360 3.50 0.71 -6.17
CA GLU A 360 4.12 2.01 -6.50
C GLU A 360 3.09 3.13 -6.48
N HIS A 361 1.96 2.95 -7.18
CA HIS A 361 0.93 3.96 -7.23
C HIS A 361 0.36 4.24 -5.84
N ALA A 362 0.09 3.19 -5.06
CA ALA A 362 -0.44 3.33 -3.71
C ALA A 362 0.54 4.02 -2.76
N LEU A 363 1.81 3.61 -2.74
CA LEU A 363 2.85 4.19 -1.88
C LEU A 363 3.21 5.62 -2.28
N SER A 364 3.33 5.91 -3.57
CA SER A 364 3.57 7.27 -4.06
C SER A 364 2.44 8.21 -3.68
N LYS A 365 1.18 7.79 -3.87
CA LYS A 365 -0.01 8.62 -3.59
C LYS A 365 -0.28 8.85 -2.10
N VAL A 366 -0.08 7.82 -1.28
CA VAL A 366 -0.49 7.83 0.14
C VAL A 366 0.66 8.20 1.05
N VAL A 367 1.85 7.70 0.75
CA VAL A 367 3.04 7.85 1.59
C VAL A 367 3.97 8.94 1.03
N GLY A 368 3.92 9.24 -0.27
CA GLY A 368 4.83 10.20 -0.90
C GLY A 368 6.19 9.60 -1.26
N ILE A 369 6.28 8.28 -1.35
CA ILE A 369 7.51 7.55 -1.71
C ILE A 369 7.55 7.37 -3.22
N GLU A 370 8.60 7.88 -3.86
CA GLU A 370 8.88 7.58 -5.26
C GLU A 370 9.65 6.25 -5.33
N ILE A 371 8.95 5.19 -5.75
CA ILE A 371 9.56 3.92 -6.14
C ILE A 371 9.31 3.70 -7.64
N GLY A 372 10.19 2.96 -8.30
CA GLY A 372 9.95 2.48 -9.65
C GLY A 372 8.92 1.35 -9.69
N ALA A 373 8.37 1.11 -10.88
CA ALA A 373 7.47 0.00 -11.12
C ALA A 373 8.13 -1.35 -10.78
N PRO A 374 7.58 -2.13 -9.82
CA PRO A 374 8.15 -3.42 -9.45
C PRO A 374 8.22 -4.35 -10.67
N GLN A 375 9.33 -5.08 -10.80
CA GLN A 375 9.60 -5.97 -11.95
C GLN A 375 8.82 -7.30 -11.86
N ILE A 376 7.50 -7.25 -11.69
CA ILE A 376 6.62 -8.39 -11.41
C ILE A 376 6.74 -9.47 -12.48
N ALA A 377 6.76 -9.11 -13.77
CA ALA A 377 6.87 -10.08 -14.86
C ALA A 377 8.20 -10.86 -14.83
N LYS A 378 9.31 -10.20 -14.44
CA LYS A 378 10.62 -10.87 -14.30
C LYS A 378 10.66 -11.74 -13.05
N ALA A 379 10.10 -11.26 -11.94
CA ALA A 379 9.96 -12.06 -10.72
C ALA A 379 9.09 -13.30 -10.95
N ALA A 380 7.97 -13.18 -11.67
CA ALA A 380 7.15 -14.32 -12.07
C ALA A 380 7.93 -15.33 -12.94
N GLU A 381 8.82 -14.85 -13.83
CA GLU A 381 9.72 -15.72 -14.58
C GLU A 381 10.73 -16.45 -13.67
N LEU A 382 11.35 -15.74 -12.72
CA LEU A 382 12.21 -16.36 -11.71
C LEU A 382 11.47 -17.50 -10.97
N TRP A 383 10.26 -17.24 -10.49
CA TRP A 383 9.47 -18.23 -9.76
C TRP A 383 9.03 -19.39 -10.64
N ARG A 384 8.64 -19.13 -11.90
CA ARG A 384 8.27 -20.18 -12.86
C ARG A 384 9.46 -21.09 -13.15
N ARG A 385 10.64 -20.54 -13.42
CA ARG A 385 11.86 -21.33 -13.65
C ARG A 385 12.27 -22.13 -12.42
N SER A 386 12.14 -21.54 -11.23
CA SER A 386 12.39 -22.24 -9.97
C SER A 386 11.42 -23.40 -9.77
N THR A 387 10.13 -23.19 -10.05
CA THR A 387 9.10 -24.24 -9.99
C THR A 387 9.44 -25.41 -10.93
N ILE A 388 9.85 -25.12 -12.16
CA ILE A 388 10.25 -26.14 -13.14
C ILE A 388 11.49 -26.92 -12.69
N ALA A 389 12.46 -26.25 -12.05
CA ALA A 389 13.72 -26.85 -11.65
C ALA A 389 13.59 -27.72 -10.39
N VAL A 390 12.91 -27.23 -9.36
CA VAL A 390 12.91 -27.84 -8.01
C VAL A 390 11.52 -28.21 -7.47
N GLY A 391 10.44 -27.88 -8.19
CA GLY A 391 9.06 -28.06 -7.73
C GLY A 391 8.58 -26.98 -6.74
N SER A 392 7.27 -26.94 -6.49
CA SER A 392 6.62 -25.92 -5.66
C SER A 392 7.07 -25.95 -4.20
N THR A 393 7.26 -27.14 -3.62
CA THR A 393 7.68 -27.30 -2.21
C THR A 393 9.05 -26.69 -1.95
N LYS A 394 10.07 -27.02 -2.77
CA LYS A 394 11.42 -26.47 -2.59
C LYS A 394 11.50 -25.00 -2.99
N ARG A 395 10.76 -24.56 -4.02
CA ARG A 395 10.63 -23.14 -4.36
C ARG A 395 10.16 -22.31 -3.15
N ASP A 396 9.16 -22.81 -2.43
CA ASP A 396 8.52 -22.05 -1.35
C ASP A 396 9.40 -21.95 -0.08
N THR A 397 10.46 -22.75 0.07
CA THR A 397 11.43 -22.60 1.19
C THR A 397 12.21 -21.29 1.10
N ALA A 398 12.20 -20.62 -0.05
CA ALA A 398 12.76 -19.27 -0.20
C ALA A 398 12.09 -18.24 0.74
N TRP A 399 10.88 -18.53 1.23
CA TRP A 399 10.15 -17.69 2.18
C TRP A 399 10.52 -17.95 3.64
N ASP A 400 11.27 -19.02 3.95
CA ASP A 400 11.56 -19.41 5.34
C ASP A 400 12.39 -18.35 6.08
N HIS A 401 13.25 -17.62 5.36
CA HIS A 401 14.08 -16.54 5.91
C HIS A 401 14.30 -15.43 4.88
N PRO A 402 14.37 -14.15 5.28
CA PRO A 402 14.63 -13.04 4.35
C PRO A 402 15.93 -13.18 3.55
N ASP A 403 16.94 -13.84 4.10
CA ASP A 403 18.24 -14.05 3.42
C ASP A 403 18.17 -15.11 2.31
N PHE A 404 17.11 -15.91 2.25
CA PHE A 404 16.89 -16.88 1.17
C PHE A 404 16.12 -16.28 0.00
N LEU A 405 15.64 -15.04 0.11
CA LEU A 405 14.96 -14.40 -1.00
C LEU A 405 15.92 -14.05 -2.13
N PRO A 406 15.46 -14.15 -3.39
CA PRO A 406 16.18 -13.61 -4.52
C PRO A 406 16.47 -12.11 -4.36
N THR A 407 17.63 -11.68 -4.85
CA THR A 407 17.96 -10.27 -4.96
C THR A 407 17.44 -9.66 -6.27
N ALA A 408 17.56 -8.34 -6.42
CA ALA A 408 17.27 -7.65 -7.67
C ALA A 408 18.08 -8.21 -8.86
N GLU A 409 19.34 -8.60 -8.63
CA GLU A 409 20.20 -9.20 -9.65
C GLU A 409 19.70 -10.59 -10.06
N ASN A 410 19.18 -11.38 -9.10
CA ASN A 410 18.61 -12.68 -9.40
C ASN A 410 17.30 -12.56 -10.21
N ILE A 411 16.49 -11.52 -10.00
CA ILE A 411 15.31 -11.25 -10.85
C ILE A 411 15.71 -11.08 -12.33
N GLU A 412 16.84 -10.41 -12.59
CA GLU A 412 17.38 -10.29 -13.96
C GLU A 412 18.01 -11.60 -14.45
N ASN A 413 18.69 -12.32 -13.56
CA ASN A 413 19.43 -13.55 -13.86
C ASN A 413 19.05 -14.70 -12.90
N PRO A 414 17.95 -15.43 -13.15
CA PRO A 414 17.44 -16.42 -12.20
C PRO A 414 18.33 -17.65 -11.94
N ALA A 415 19.36 -17.88 -12.77
CA ALA A 415 20.15 -19.10 -12.73
C ALA A 415 20.84 -19.31 -11.37
N GLU A 416 21.53 -18.27 -10.86
CA GLU A 416 22.25 -18.34 -9.59
C GLU A 416 21.32 -18.68 -8.42
N PHE A 417 20.14 -18.06 -8.35
CA PHE A 417 19.14 -18.37 -7.33
C PHE A 417 18.58 -19.80 -7.48
N ILE A 418 18.40 -20.29 -8.70
CA ILE A 418 17.94 -21.67 -8.90
C ILE A 418 19.02 -22.65 -8.46
N ASP A 419 20.30 -22.35 -8.69
CA ASP A 419 21.42 -23.16 -8.24
C ASP A 419 21.45 -23.25 -6.70
N THR A 420 21.18 -22.15 -5.97
CA THR A 420 21.09 -22.21 -4.50
C THR A 420 19.93 -23.06 -4.00
N LEU A 421 18.82 -23.13 -4.74
CA LEU A 421 17.71 -24.04 -4.43
C LEU A 421 18.03 -25.50 -4.78
N LEU A 422 18.92 -25.75 -5.74
CA LEU A 422 19.36 -27.10 -6.13
C LEU A 422 20.46 -27.66 -5.22
N ASP A 423 21.23 -26.78 -4.58
CA ASP A 423 22.25 -27.13 -3.59
C ASP A 423 21.57 -27.67 -2.31
N ASP A 424 21.13 -28.93 -2.38
CA ASP A 424 20.81 -29.78 -1.23
C ASP A 424 22.11 -30.21 -0.53
N ALA A 425 22.94 -29.26 -0.07
CA ALA A 425 23.94 -29.60 0.93
C ALA A 425 23.17 -30.17 2.12
N PRO A 426 23.33 -31.46 2.46
CA PRO A 426 22.50 -32.08 3.46
C PRO A 426 22.68 -31.34 4.79
N ALA A 427 21.62 -31.23 5.58
CA ALA A 427 21.70 -30.76 6.96
C ALA A 427 22.78 -31.50 7.79
N ASP A 428 23.22 -32.68 7.32
CA ASP A 428 24.36 -33.43 7.85
C ASP A 428 25.68 -32.62 7.84
N ASP A 429 25.89 -31.73 6.87
CA ASP A 429 27.10 -30.89 6.82
C ASP A 429 27.03 -29.74 7.83
N PHE A 430 25.83 -29.20 8.06
CA PHE A 430 25.60 -28.18 9.09
C PHE A 430 25.68 -28.77 10.50
N GLU A 431 25.11 -29.98 10.74
CA GLU A 431 25.29 -30.71 12.00
C GLU A 431 26.74 -31.13 12.21
N ALA A 432 27.46 -31.52 11.16
CA ALA A 432 28.89 -31.80 11.23
C ALA A 432 29.72 -30.55 11.53
N GLU A 433 29.43 -29.41 10.88
CA GLU A 433 30.07 -28.12 11.15
C GLU A 433 29.78 -27.64 12.58
N PHE A 434 28.53 -27.77 13.05
CA PHE A 434 28.14 -27.39 14.41
C PHE A 434 28.81 -28.28 15.46
N ALA A 435 28.86 -29.60 15.23
CA ALA A 435 29.58 -30.54 16.08
C ALA A 435 31.09 -30.23 16.14
N LYS A 436 31.68 -29.82 15.00
CA LYS A 436 33.08 -29.41 14.91
C LYS A 436 33.34 -28.11 15.67
N LEU A 437 32.41 -27.16 15.60
CA LEU A 437 32.46 -25.91 16.36
C LEU A 437 32.33 -26.15 17.87
N GLU A 438 31.44 -27.05 18.28
CA GLU A 438 31.27 -27.48 19.67
C GLU A 438 32.52 -28.22 20.20
N GLU A 439 33.15 -29.05 19.37
CA GLU A 439 34.42 -29.72 19.68
C GLU A 439 35.59 -28.72 19.83
N MET A 440 35.66 -27.70 18.97
CA MET A 440 36.65 -26.62 19.11
C MET A 440 36.46 -25.82 20.41
N LEU A 441 35.22 -25.44 20.74
CA LEU A 441 34.91 -24.73 21.98
C LEU A 441 35.20 -25.59 23.22
N ARG A 442 35.01 -26.91 23.12
CA ARG A 442 35.35 -27.86 24.20
C ARG A 442 36.85 -28.08 24.32
N GLY A 443 37.60 -28.00 23.22
CA GLY A 443 39.05 -28.09 23.18
C GLY A 443 39.75 -26.87 23.80
N GLU A 444 39.18 -25.67 23.67
CA GLU A 444 39.72 -24.44 24.29
C GLU A 444 39.43 -24.32 25.79
N GLY A 445 38.43 -25.06 26.32
CA GLY A 445 38.10 -25.06 27.76
C GLY A 445 38.84 -26.11 28.62
N GLY A 446 39.69 -26.95 28.03
CA GLY A 446 40.29 -28.13 28.68
C GLY A 446 41.78 -28.04 29.01
N ALA A 447 42.43 -26.90 28.76
CA ALA A 447 43.88 -26.75 28.86
C ALA A 447 44.36 -25.96 30.08
N GLU A 448 43.67 -25.99 31.22
CA GLU A 448 44.22 -25.55 32.51
C GLU A 448 43.66 -26.41 33.65
N GLU A 449 44.34 -27.51 33.99
CA GLU A 449 44.52 -28.03 35.36
C GLU A 449 45.17 -29.41 35.33
N LYS A 450 46.49 -29.46 35.11
CA LYS A 450 47.37 -30.49 35.69
C LYS A 450 48.78 -29.93 35.79
N ASP A 451 49.06 -29.24 36.90
CA ASP A 451 50.31 -29.40 37.62
C ASP A 451 50.24 -28.64 38.94
N LYS A 452 50.19 -29.41 40.03
CA LYS A 452 50.77 -29.10 41.35
C LYS A 452 50.55 -30.32 42.25
N ASP A 453 51.45 -31.28 42.15
CA ASP A 453 51.77 -32.12 43.31
C ASP A 453 52.50 -31.25 44.35
N PRO A 454 52.25 -31.44 45.65
CA PRO A 454 52.90 -30.69 46.71
C PRO A 454 54.31 -31.25 46.97
N GLU A 455 55.32 -30.39 46.95
CA GLU A 455 56.63 -30.71 47.53
C GLU A 455 56.50 -30.75 49.06
N ASP A 456 56.96 -31.86 49.64
CA ASP A 456 57.24 -32.04 51.06
C ASP A 456 58.40 -31.10 51.48
N ASP A 457 58.16 -30.28 52.50
CA ASP A 457 59.23 -29.60 53.26
C ASP A 457 59.73 -30.53 54.39
N GLU A 458 61.02 -30.85 54.35
CA GLU A 458 61.89 -30.99 55.51
C GLU A 458 63.11 -30.05 55.37
#